data_AF-A0A6A4IHU5-F1
#
_entry.id   AF-A0A6A4IHU5-F1
#
_cell.length_a   1.000
_cell.length_b   1.000
_cell.length_c   1.000
_cell.angle_alpha   90.00
_cell.angle_beta   90.00
_cell.angle_gamma   90.00
#
_symmetry.space_group_name_H-M   'P 1'
#
loop_
_entity.id
_entity.type
_entity.pdbx_description
1 polymer ?
#
loop_
_entity_poly.entity_id
_entity_poly.type
_entity_poly.pdbx_seq_one_letter_code
_entity_poly.pdbx_strand_id
1 'polypeptide(L)'
;MARSSKTKSSPSKAKSKSLSPKKFLFSGYSLSRADFYRFARSFIPRFQPRIEPMLLVSYYDSWRRSHIPEGFSKKHTPHLMCVYNSEADKDKMKYSRVFFPTRAISYEDENQCSQTEFCTANEADEARLNEFIKVVEASGGHLDIRKLSFGCIVSGRLQKY
;
A
#
# COMPACT_ATOMS: atom_id res chain seq x y z
N MET A 1 61.52 38.88 15.40
CA MET A 1 60.77 37.70 14.91
C MET A 1 59.30 37.92 15.21
N ALA A 2 58.51 38.23 14.18
CA ALA A 2 57.10 38.60 14.30
C ALA A 2 56.20 37.35 14.43
N ARG A 3 55.29 37.35 15.41
CA ARG A 3 54.30 36.29 15.63
C ARG A 3 53.14 36.46 14.63
N SER A 4 52.95 35.46 13.78
CA SER A 4 51.88 35.38 12.79
C SER A 4 50.54 35.09 13.46
N SER A 5 49.58 36.00 13.30
CA SER A 5 48.20 35.89 13.78
C SER A 5 47.38 34.98 12.86
N LYS A 6 46.99 33.80 13.36
CA LYS A 6 45.99 32.92 12.71
C LYS A 6 44.59 33.53 12.86
N THR A 7 44.03 34.00 11.75
CA THR A 7 42.63 34.36 11.59
C THR A 7 41.76 33.09 11.68
N LYS A 8 40.82 33.05 12.63
CA LYS A 8 39.75 32.06 12.70
C LYS A 8 38.71 32.36 11.61
N SER A 9 38.61 31.51 10.59
CA SER A 9 37.45 31.48 9.70
C SER A 9 36.33 30.68 10.36
N SER A 10 35.16 31.30 10.48
CA SER A 10 33.94 30.69 10.99
C SER A 10 33.42 29.62 10.02
N PRO A 11 32.84 28.50 10.52
CA PRO A 11 32.22 27.52 9.64
C PRO A 11 30.96 28.11 9.01
N SER A 12 30.94 28.13 7.69
CA SER A 12 29.76 28.46 6.88
C SER A 12 28.62 27.51 7.25
N LYS A 13 27.49 28.08 7.66
CA LYS A 13 26.23 27.34 7.88
C LYS A 13 25.87 26.61 6.58
N ALA A 14 26.09 25.30 6.54
CA ALA A 14 25.51 24.44 5.53
C ALA A 14 23.99 24.58 5.62
N LYS A 15 23.37 25.20 4.60
CA LYS A 15 21.92 25.22 4.45
C LYS A 15 21.47 23.76 4.34
N SER A 16 20.82 23.28 5.39
CA SER A 16 19.99 22.08 5.36
C SER A 16 19.07 22.21 4.13
N LYS A 17 19.36 21.44 3.07
CA LYS A 17 18.40 21.24 1.99
C LYS A 17 17.24 20.50 2.63
N SER A 18 16.14 21.19 2.93
CA SER A 18 14.89 20.54 3.29
C SER A 18 14.47 19.70 2.09
N LEU A 19 14.73 18.39 2.16
CA LEU A 19 14.18 17.44 1.19
C LEU A 19 12.67 17.53 1.32
N SER A 20 12.00 18.11 0.32
CA SER A 20 10.56 18.01 0.21
C SER A 20 10.19 16.52 0.23
N PRO A 21 9.13 16.12 0.95
CA PRO A 21 8.73 14.72 1.01
C PRO A 21 8.44 14.21 -0.40
N LYS A 22 9.08 13.10 -0.78
CA LYS A 22 8.81 12.44 -2.06
C LYS A 22 7.34 12.03 -2.09
N LYS A 23 6.60 12.53 -3.10
CA LYS A 23 5.19 12.18 -3.29
C LYS A 23 5.10 10.87 -4.09
N PHE A 24 4.18 9.99 -3.70
CA PHE A 24 3.97 8.70 -4.35
C PHE A 24 2.49 8.44 -4.63
N LEU A 25 2.22 7.87 -5.80
CA LEU A 25 0.96 7.26 -6.19
C LEU A 25 1.13 5.74 -6.10
N PHE A 26 0.15 5.05 -5.52
CA PHE A 26 0.15 3.60 -5.45
C PHE A 26 -0.91 3.04 -6.37
N SER A 27 -0.53 2.22 -7.35
CA SER A 27 -1.49 1.49 -8.19
C SER A 27 -1.61 0.04 -7.73
N GLY A 28 -2.77 -0.58 -7.97
CA GLY A 28 -3.02 -1.92 -7.49
C GLY A 28 -4.49 -2.31 -7.47
N TYR A 29 -4.75 -3.48 -6.90
CA TYR A 29 -6.08 -4.06 -6.84
C TYR A 29 -6.79 -3.68 -5.56
N SER A 30 -8.11 -3.67 -5.58
CA SER A 30 -8.92 -3.41 -4.40
C SER A 30 -10.09 -4.38 -4.30
N LEU A 31 -10.43 -4.74 -3.06
CA LEU A 31 -11.64 -5.48 -2.71
C LEU A 31 -12.58 -4.60 -1.90
N SER A 32 -13.88 -4.87 -2.00
CA SER A 32 -14.82 -4.36 -1.00
C SER A 32 -14.48 -4.93 0.38
N ARG A 33 -14.89 -4.24 1.45
CA ARG A 33 -14.76 -4.76 2.81
C ARG A 33 -15.34 -6.18 2.95
N ALA A 34 -16.52 -6.43 2.38
CA ALA A 34 -17.22 -7.71 2.52
C ALA A 34 -16.47 -8.84 1.79
N ASP A 35 -15.94 -8.56 0.59
CA ASP A 35 -15.18 -9.54 -0.18
C ASP A 35 -13.82 -9.82 0.48
N PHE A 36 -13.16 -8.79 1.01
CA PHE A 36 -11.92 -8.98 1.78
C PHE A 36 -12.13 -9.84 3.03
N TYR A 37 -13.26 -9.63 3.74
CA TYR A 37 -13.64 -10.47 4.88
C TYR A 37 -13.74 -11.95 4.48
N ARG A 38 -14.39 -12.25 3.36
CA ARG A 38 -14.51 -13.62 2.83
C ARG A 38 -13.15 -14.20 2.44
N PHE A 39 -12.33 -13.42 1.75
CA PHE A 39 -10.97 -13.76 1.39
C PHE A 39 -10.13 -14.11 2.63
N ALA A 40 -10.03 -13.21 3.61
CA ALA A 40 -9.22 -13.42 4.81
C ALA A 40 -9.66 -14.66 5.60
N ARG A 41 -10.97 -14.94 5.67
CA ARG A 41 -11.48 -16.15 6.33
C ARG A 41 -11.04 -17.45 5.70
N SER A 42 -10.74 -17.46 4.42
CA SER A 42 -10.39 -18.70 3.72
C SER A 42 -9.08 -19.31 4.24
N PHE A 43 -8.14 -18.49 4.74
CA PHE A 43 -6.84 -18.96 5.25
C PHE A 43 -6.50 -18.46 6.66
N ILE A 44 -7.38 -17.67 7.31
CA ILE A 44 -7.23 -17.23 8.70
C ILE A 44 -8.41 -17.77 9.53
N PRO A 45 -8.34 -19.01 10.04
CA PRO A 45 -9.49 -19.69 10.65
C PRO A 45 -9.95 -19.11 12.00
N ARG A 46 -9.09 -18.37 12.72
CA ARG A 46 -9.44 -17.72 14.01
C ARG A 46 -10.30 -16.46 13.85
N PHE A 47 -10.80 -16.20 12.65
CA PHE A 47 -11.35 -14.91 12.29
C PHE A 47 -12.87 -14.82 12.54
N GLN A 48 -13.28 -13.92 13.44
CA GLN A 48 -14.68 -13.71 13.83
C GLN A 48 -15.38 -12.55 13.07
N PRO A 49 -16.71 -12.61 12.84
CA PRO A 49 -17.47 -11.63 12.05
C PRO A 49 -17.61 -10.21 12.61
N ARG A 50 -17.23 -9.98 13.87
CA ARG A 50 -17.38 -8.67 14.53
C ARG A 50 -16.09 -7.85 14.62
N ILE A 51 -15.02 -8.30 13.96
CA ILE A 51 -13.72 -7.65 14.03
C ILE A 51 -13.72 -6.33 13.25
N GLU A 52 -13.19 -5.27 13.85
CA GLU A 52 -13.05 -3.95 13.21
C GLU A 52 -12.16 -4.02 11.96
N PRO A 53 -12.41 -3.18 10.93
CA PRO A 53 -11.61 -3.15 9.69
C PRO A 53 -10.10 -2.97 9.87
N MET A 54 -9.67 -2.24 10.89
CA MET A 54 -8.25 -2.04 11.18
C MET A 54 -7.59 -3.34 11.69
N LEU A 55 -8.33 -4.12 12.48
CA LEU A 55 -7.87 -5.41 12.95
C LEU A 55 -7.81 -6.42 11.80
N LEU A 56 -8.70 -6.34 10.81
CA LEU A 56 -8.69 -7.14 9.58
C LEU A 56 -7.34 -7.06 8.85
N VAL A 57 -6.82 -5.85 8.63
CA VAL A 57 -5.48 -5.65 8.02
C VAL A 57 -4.38 -6.18 8.95
N SER A 58 -4.51 -5.98 10.26
CA SER A 58 -3.54 -6.46 11.24
C SER A 58 -3.43 -7.99 11.27
N TYR A 59 -4.54 -8.71 11.13
CA TYR A 59 -4.53 -10.18 11.03
C TYR A 59 -3.85 -10.66 9.76
N TYR A 60 -4.13 -10.02 8.63
CA TYR A 60 -3.42 -10.31 7.38
C TYR A 60 -1.92 -10.05 7.52
N ASP A 61 -1.51 -8.92 8.10
CA ASP A 61 -0.09 -8.60 8.33
C ASP A 61 0.58 -9.58 9.30
N SER A 62 -0.16 -10.11 10.27
CA SER A 62 0.31 -11.18 11.15
C SER A 62 0.51 -12.49 10.40
N TRP A 63 -0.45 -12.87 9.54
CA TRP A 63 -0.32 -14.05 8.66
C TRP A 63 0.90 -13.89 7.75
N ARG A 64 1.03 -12.76 7.06
CA ARG A 64 2.17 -12.44 6.18
C ARG A 64 3.53 -12.52 6.87
N ARG A 65 3.60 -12.20 8.17
CA ARG A 65 4.88 -12.23 8.91
C ARG A 65 5.32 -13.64 9.30
N SER A 66 4.37 -14.52 9.59
CA SER A 66 4.66 -15.78 10.33
C SER A 66 4.11 -17.04 9.67
N HIS A 67 3.27 -16.93 8.64
CA HIS A 67 2.53 -18.05 8.06
C HIS A 67 2.61 -18.09 6.54
N ILE A 68 3.64 -17.46 5.94
CA ILE A 68 3.91 -17.68 4.52
C ILE A 68 4.47 -19.09 4.34
N PRO A 69 3.90 -19.90 3.43
CA PRO A 69 4.37 -21.26 3.19
C PRO A 69 5.83 -21.31 2.76
N GLU A 70 6.51 -22.40 3.09
CA GLU A 70 7.89 -22.64 2.65
C GLU A 70 7.99 -22.62 1.11
N GLY A 71 9.09 -22.07 0.59
CA GLY A 71 9.28 -21.86 -0.85
C GLY A 71 8.68 -20.56 -1.40
N PHE A 72 7.87 -19.84 -0.62
CA PHE A 72 7.33 -18.53 -1.02
C PHE A 72 8.05 -17.36 -0.33
N SER A 73 8.05 -16.20 -1.00
CA SER A 73 8.69 -14.98 -0.48
C SER A 73 7.69 -13.92 -0.03
N LYS A 74 8.00 -13.27 1.10
CA LYS A 74 7.28 -12.09 1.64
C LYS A 74 7.15 -10.93 0.65
N LYS A 75 7.94 -10.90 -0.42
CA LYS A 75 7.85 -9.89 -1.49
C LYS A 75 6.63 -10.07 -2.39
N HIS A 76 6.07 -11.28 -2.47
CA HIS A 76 4.88 -11.59 -3.28
C HIS A 76 3.57 -11.39 -2.52
N THR A 77 3.64 -11.07 -1.23
CA THR A 77 2.48 -10.73 -0.40
C THR A 77 2.51 -9.22 -0.12
N PRO A 78 1.61 -8.43 -0.71
CA PRO A 78 1.63 -6.99 -0.54
C PRO A 78 1.24 -6.60 0.90
N HIS A 79 1.76 -5.48 1.37
CA HIS A 79 1.19 -4.79 2.53
C HIS A 79 -0.12 -4.13 2.14
N LEU A 80 -1.18 -4.35 2.91
CA LEU A 80 -2.50 -3.85 2.57
C LEU A 80 -2.66 -2.40 3.01
N MET A 81 -3.47 -1.65 2.27
CA MET A 81 -3.87 -0.29 2.63
C MET A 81 -5.37 -0.22 2.85
N CYS A 82 -5.78 0.42 3.95
CA CYS A 82 -7.17 0.76 4.21
C CYS A 82 -7.59 1.94 3.34
N VAL A 83 -8.65 1.80 2.56
CA VAL A 83 -9.25 2.89 1.79
C VAL A 83 -10.50 3.37 2.50
N TYR A 84 -10.56 4.67 2.77
CA TYR A 84 -11.70 5.33 3.39
C TYR A 84 -12.47 6.11 2.32
N ASN A 85 -13.81 6.05 2.35
CA ASN A 85 -14.61 6.90 1.49
C ASN A 85 -14.50 8.35 1.94
N SER A 86 -14.10 9.24 1.03
CA SER A 86 -14.03 10.68 1.26
C SER A 86 -15.40 11.35 1.34
N GLU A 87 -16.46 10.69 0.85
CA GLU A 87 -17.84 11.19 0.87
C GLU A 87 -18.59 10.89 2.18
N ALA A 88 -17.98 10.15 3.09
CA ALA A 88 -18.59 9.96 4.40
C ALA A 88 -18.44 11.26 5.20
N ASP A 89 -19.51 11.69 5.87
CA ASP A 89 -19.51 12.83 6.81
C ASP A 89 -18.19 12.91 7.57
N LYS A 90 -17.66 14.12 7.80
CA LYS A 90 -16.36 14.34 8.45
C LYS A 90 -16.20 13.59 9.78
N ASP A 91 -17.32 13.22 10.42
CA ASP A 91 -17.37 12.47 11.69
C ASP A 91 -17.53 10.94 11.54
N LYS A 92 -17.61 10.41 10.32
CA LYS A 92 -17.80 8.99 10.03
C LYS A 92 -16.91 8.53 8.88
N MET A 93 -15.57 8.62 9.04
CA MET A 93 -14.66 7.92 8.12
C MET A 93 -15.04 6.44 8.01
N LYS A 94 -15.74 6.08 6.93
CA LYS A 94 -16.15 4.70 6.67
C LYS A 94 -15.11 4.04 5.80
N TYR A 95 -14.42 3.08 6.39
CA TYR A 95 -13.63 2.10 5.67
C TYR A 95 -14.49 1.42 4.61
N SER A 96 -14.09 1.56 3.34
CA SER A 96 -14.89 1.08 2.21
C SER A 96 -14.21 -0.08 1.48
N ARG A 97 -12.90 -0.03 1.32
CA ARG A 97 -12.13 -1.00 0.54
C ARG A 97 -10.78 -1.33 1.14
N VAL A 98 -10.23 -2.45 0.70
CA VAL A 98 -8.87 -2.90 1.01
C VAL A 98 -8.08 -2.87 -0.27
N PHE A 99 -6.90 -2.28 -0.22
CA PHE A 99 -6.06 -2.09 -1.39
C PHE A 99 -4.77 -2.91 -1.30
N PHE A 100 -4.44 -3.56 -2.40
CA PHE A 100 -3.30 -4.44 -2.63
C PHE A 100 -2.36 -3.71 -3.60
N PRO A 101 -1.43 -2.88 -3.11
CA PRO A 101 -0.53 -2.13 -3.97
C PRO A 101 0.40 -3.07 -4.75
N THR A 102 0.51 -2.83 -6.05
CA THR A 102 1.43 -3.55 -6.95
C THR A 102 2.57 -2.66 -7.41
N ARG A 103 2.35 -1.35 -7.55
CA ARG A 103 3.39 -0.35 -7.89
C ARG A 103 3.33 0.85 -6.95
N ALA A 104 4.49 1.47 -6.75
CA ALA A 104 4.64 2.79 -6.16
C ALA A 104 5.35 3.67 -7.19
N ILE A 105 4.69 4.74 -7.60
CA ILE A 105 5.14 5.63 -8.67
C ILE A 105 5.40 7.00 -8.03
N SER A 106 6.63 7.48 -8.12
CA SER A 106 6.93 8.85 -7.70
C SER A 106 6.38 9.83 -8.71
N TYR A 107 5.76 10.90 -8.23
CA TYR A 107 5.30 12.00 -9.09
C TYR A 107 5.84 13.34 -8.58
N GLU A 108 6.06 14.25 -9.51
CA GLU A 108 6.53 15.61 -9.24
C GLU A 108 5.38 16.62 -9.29
N ASP A 109 4.41 16.38 -10.17
CA ASP A 109 3.21 17.20 -10.36
C ASP A 109 1.93 16.39 -10.07
N GLU A 110 0.98 17.01 -9.36
CA GLU A 110 -0.33 16.43 -9.07
C GLU A 110 -1.15 16.19 -10.34
N ASN A 111 -0.88 16.91 -11.43
CA ASN A 111 -1.49 16.63 -12.74
C ASN A 111 -1.11 15.24 -13.29
N GLN A 112 0.05 14.69 -12.90
CA GLN A 112 0.43 13.32 -13.26
C GLN A 112 -0.48 12.29 -12.57
N CYS A 113 -1.05 12.63 -11.41
CA CYS A 113 -1.95 11.73 -10.69
C CYS A 113 -3.28 11.52 -11.41
N SER A 114 -3.67 12.42 -12.32
CA SER A 114 -4.88 12.29 -13.14
C SER A 114 -4.71 11.46 -14.42
N GLN A 115 -3.50 10.95 -14.68
CA GLN A 115 -3.24 10.15 -15.89
C GLN A 115 -3.76 8.72 -15.71
N THR A 116 -4.63 8.29 -16.63
CA THR A 116 -5.31 6.98 -16.62
C THR A 116 -4.35 5.80 -16.67
N GLU A 117 -3.16 5.98 -17.27
CA GLU A 117 -2.12 4.95 -17.37
C GLU A 117 -1.61 4.45 -16.01
N PHE A 118 -1.64 5.30 -14.97
CA PHE A 118 -1.26 4.88 -13.62
C PHE A 118 -2.35 4.13 -12.89
N CYS A 119 -3.59 4.23 -13.37
CA CYS A 119 -4.78 3.65 -12.74
C CYS A 119 -5.36 2.52 -13.59
N THR A 120 -4.60 2.04 -14.57
CA THR A 120 -4.89 0.87 -15.41
C THR A 120 -3.86 -0.22 -15.13
N ALA A 121 -4.31 -1.47 -15.06
CA ALA A 121 -3.44 -2.62 -14.85
C ALA A 121 -2.56 -2.88 -16.08
N ASN A 122 -1.33 -3.35 -15.85
CA ASN A 122 -0.45 -3.86 -16.90
C ASN A 122 0.02 -5.29 -16.59
N GLU A 123 0.77 -5.90 -17.51
CA GLU A 123 1.29 -7.27 -17.39
C GLU A 123 2.09 -7.50 -16.09
N ALA A 124 2.83 -6.50 -15.61
CA ALA A 124 3.59 -6.60 -14.38
C ALA A 124 2.70 -6.60 -13.13
N ASP A 125 1.58 -5.87 -13.16
CA ASP A 125 0.57 -5.92 -12.09
C ASP A 125 -0.11 -7.29 -12.04
N GLU A 126 -0.47 -7.83 -13.20
CA GLU A 126 -1.09 -9.15 -13.32
C GLU A 126 -0.14 -10.27 -12.88
N ALA A 127 1.12 -10.21 -13.27
CA ALA A 127 2.14 -11.16 -12.81
C ALA A 127 2.29 -11.12 -11.28
N ARG A 128 2.29 -9.94 -10.67
CA ARG A 128 2.32 -9.79 -9.20
C ARG A 128 1.07 -10.35 -8.54
N LEU A 129 -0.11 -10.11 -9.11
CA LEU A 129 -1.36 -10.68 -8.61
C LEU A 129 -1.34 -12.20 -8.68
N ASN A 130 -0.87 -12.77 -9.78
CA ASN A 130 -0.78 -14.22 -9.95
C ASN A 130 0.20 -14.87 -8.96
N GLU A 131 1.34 -14.24 -8.69
CA GLU A 131 2.26 -14.70 -7.64
C GLU A 131 1.62 -14.62 -6.25
N PHE A 132 0.86 -13.57 -5.96
CA PHE A 132 0.13 -13.45 -4.71
C PHE A 132 -0.95 -14.55 -4.56
N ILE A 133 -1.70 -14.84 -5.62
CA ILE A 133 -2.72 -15.90 -5.65
C ILE A 133 -2.09 -17.25 -5.32
N LYS A 134 -0.95 -17.60 -5.92
CA LYS A 134 -0.24 -18.85 -5.62
C LYS A 134 0.10 -18.97 -4.13
N VAL A 135 0.55 -17.87 -3.49
CA VAL A 135 0.88 -17.87 -2.04
C VAL A 135 -0.39 -18.09 -1.20
N VAL A 136 -1.49 -17.45 -1.57
CA VAL A 136 -2.79 -17.57 -0.91
C VAL A 136 -3.30 -19.01 -1.02
N GLU A 137 -3.29 -19.59 -2.22
CA GLU A 137 -3.74 -20.97 -2.48
C GLU A 137 -2.88 -21.99 -1.73
N ALA A 138 -1.56 -21.80 -1.71
CA ALA A 138 -0.64 -22.63 -0.91
C ALA A 138 -0.91 -22.53 0.60
N SER A 139 -1.60 -21.48 1.05
CA SER A 139 -2.03 -21.30 2.45
C SER A 139 -3.45 -21.82 2.71
N GLY A 140 -4.07 -22.52 1.74
CA GLY A 140 -5.44 -23.01 1.80
C GLY A 140 -6.50 -21.92 1.57
N GLY A 141 -6.08 -20.72 1.15
CA GLY A 141 -6.95 -19.59 0.90
C GLY A 141 -7.49 -19.54 -0.54
N HIS A 142 -8.41 -18.60 -0.78
CA HIS A 142 -8.95 -18.33 -2.10
C HIS A 142 -9.26 -16.84 -2.30
N LEU A 143 -8.74 -16.27 -3.39
CA LEU A 143 -8.98 -14.89 -3.82
C LEU A 143 -9.86 -14.88 -5.09
N ASP A 144 -11.11 -14.40 -4.99
CA ASP A 144 -11.98 -14.25 -6.16
C ASP A 144 -11.57 -13.03 -6.99
N ILE A 145 -10.80 -13.28 -8.04
CA ILE A 145 -10.28 -12.24 -8.94
C ILE A 145 -11.38 -11.40 -9.61
N ARG A 146 -12.59 -11.95 -9.78
CA ARG A 146 -13.72 -11.24 -10.40
C ARG A 146 -14.29 -10.14 -9.49
N LYS A 147 -13.91 -10.13 -8.21
CA LYS A 147 -14.30 -9.10 -7.24
C LYS A 147 -13.26 -7.98 -7.12
N LEU A 148 -12.09 -8.14 -7.76
CA LEU A 148 -11.05 -7.14 -7.75
C LEU A 148 -11.42 -5.97 -8.66
N SER A 149 -11.11 -4.76 -8.22
CA SER A 149 -11.07 -3.58 -9.08
C SER A 149 -9.67 -3.00 -9.04
N PHE A 150 -9.07 -2.72 -10.19
CA PHE A 150 -7.82 -1.99 -10.26
C PHE A 150 -8.06 -0.49 -10.08
N GLY A 151 -7.08 0.22 -9.53
CA GLY A 151 -7.11 1.65 -9.38
C GLY A 151 -5.84 2.18 -8.75
N CYS A 152 -5.86 3.45 -8.37
CA CYS A 152 -4.70 4.13 -7.82
C CYS A 152 -5.06 4.92 -6.56
N ILE A 153 -4.14 5.01 -5.60
CA ILE A 153 -4.26 5.77 -4.37
C ILE A 153 -3.27 6.93 -4.42
N VAL A 154 -3.79 8.13 -4.20
CA VAL A 154 -3.02 9.37 -4.10
C VAL A 154 -3.36 10.01 -2.76
N SER A 155 -2.35 10.25 -1.91
CA SER A 155 -2.56 10.87 -0.59
C SER A 155 -3.64 10.18 0.27
N GLY A 156 -3.73 8.85 0.18
CA GLY A 156 -4.71 8.04 0.93
C GLY A 156 -6.13 7.99 0.33
N ARG A 157 -6.37 8.61 -0.83
CA ARG A 157 -7.65 8.57 -1.54
C ARG A 157 -7.56 7.68 -2.77
N LEU A 158 -8.50 6.74 -2.90
CA LEU A 158 -8.61 5.87 -4.08
C LEU A 158 -9.28 6.64 -5.22
N GLN A 159 -8.56 6.82 -6.32
CA GLN A 159 -9.12 7.27 -7.59
C GLN A 159 -9.56 6.06 -8.40
N LYS A 160 -10.72 6.20 -9.04
CA LYS A 160 -11.28 5.22 -9.98
C LYS A 160 -11.50 5.95 -11.29
N TYR A 161 -11.15 5.29 -12.38
CA TYR A 161 -11.41 5.72 -13.74
C TYR A 161 -12.26 4.64 -14.42
#